data_AF-A0A377VX88-F1
#
_entry.id   AF-A0A377VX88-F1
#
_cell.length_a   1.000
_cell.length_b   1.000
_cell.length_c   1.000
_cell.angle_alpha   90.00
_cell.angle_beta   90.00
_cell.angle_gamma   90.00
#
_symmetry.space_group_name_H-M   'P 1'
#
loop_
_entity.id
_entity.type
_entity.pdbx_description
1 polymer ?
#
loop_
_entity_poly.entity_id
_entity_poly.type
_entity_poly.pdbx_seq_one_letter_code
_entity_poly.pdbx_strand_id
1 'polypeptide(L)'
;MARSLELPAIVGTGSITAQVKNGDYLILDAVNNQVLINPSNEQIEALRSLQAQVAEEKAELAKLKDLPAITLDGHQVEVCANIGTVRDVEGAERNGAEGVGLYRTEFLFMDRDALPTEEEQFAAYKAVAEACGSQAVIVRTMDIGGDKELPYMNFPKEENPFLGWRAVRIAMDRKEILRDQVRAILRASAFGKLRIMFPMIISVEEVRALKKEIEIYKQELRDEGKAFDESIEIGRDGGNTGCGDYCSSSGQRS
;
A
#
# COMPACT_ATOMS: atom_id res chain seq x y z
N MET A 1 -6.78 6.85 0.44
CA MET A 1 -7.84 6.33 -0.46
C MET A 1 -8.08 7.29 -1.62
N ALA A 2 -8.54 8.54 -1.39
CA ALA A 2 -8.81 9.51 -2.47
C ALA A 2 -7.67 9.67 -3.50
N ARG A 3 -6.42 9.78 -3.03
CA ARG A 3 -5.23 9.93 -3.91
C ARG A 3 -5.03 8.77 -4.89
N SER A 4 -5.21 7.52 -4.45
CA SER A 4 -5.06 6.34 -5.33
C SER A 4 -6.19 6.24 -6.35
N LEU A 5 -7.37 6.77 -6.03
CA LEU A 5 -8.53 6.80 -6.92
C LEU A 5 -8.50 8.00 -7.90
N GLU A 6 -7.44 8.82 -7.88
CA GLU A 6 -7.35 10.08 -8.64
C GLU A 6 -8.55 11.03 -8.39
N LEU A 7 -9.15 10.97 -7.19
CA LEU A 7 -10.28 11.82 -6.80
C LEU A 7 -9.80 13.02 -5.96
N PRO A 8 -10.18 14.26 -6.32
CA PRO A 8 -9.88 15.43 -5.50
C PRO A 8 -10.63 15.34 -4.17
N ALA A 9 -9.93 15.64 -3.07
CA ALA A 9 -10.50 15.61 -1.73
C ALA A 9 -9.85 16.66 -0.84
N ILE A 10 -10.66 17.35 -0.04
CA ILE A 10 -10.22 18.20 1.07
C ILE A 10 -10.78 17.60 2.37
N VAL A 11 -9.91 17.44 3.37
CA VAL A 11 -10.29 16.96 4.71
C VAL A 11 -10.03 18.06 5.74
N GLY A 12 -10.70 18.00 6.89
CA GLY A 12 -10.51 18.99 7.96
C GLY A 12 -11.22 20.34 7.72
N THR A 13 -12.28 20.35 6.91
CA THR A 13 -13.07 21.56 6.59
C THR A 13 -13.90 22.09 7.77
N GLY A 14 -13.99 21.35 8.88
CA GLY A 14 -14.65 21.74 10.11
C GLY A 14 -16.17 21.77 10.02
N SER A 15 -16.73 22.75 9.30
CA SER A 15 -18.16 23.07 9.29
C SER A 15 -18.85 22.95 7.92
N ILE A 16 -18.20 22.32 6.94
CA ILE A 16 -18.72 22.27 5.56
C ILE A 16 -20.13 21.66 5.47
N THR A 17 -20.44 20.68 6.31
CA THR A 17 -21.76 20.01 6.36
C THR A 17 -22.87 20.92 6.88
N ALA A 18 -22.54 22.00 7.59
CA ALA A 18 -23.50 23.01 8.02
C ALA A 18 -23.67 24.15 6.98
N GLN A 19 -22.71 24.31 6.07
CA GLN A 19 -22.70 25.38 5.08
C GLN A 19 -23.30 24.95 3.73
N VAL A 20 -23.18 23.66 3.38
CA VAL A 20 -23.63 23.08 2.11
C VAL A 20 -24.99 22.41 2.27
N LYS A 21 -25.88 22.59 1.29
CA LYS A 21 -27.17 21.91 1.17
C LYS A 21 -27.22 21.00 -0.05
N ASN A 22 -28.06 19.98 0.02
CA ASN A 22 -28.34 19.12 -1.14
C ASN A 22 -28.85 19.97 -2.30
N GLY A 23 -28.19 19.86 -3.46
CA GLY A 23 -28.52 20.63 -4.66
C GLY A 23 -27.67 21.88 -4.87
N ASP A 24 -26.82 22.28 -3.92
CA ASP A 24 -25.86 23.36 -4.14
C ASP A 24 -24.84 22.98 -5.23
N TYR A 25 -24.48 23.95 -6.07
CA TYR A 25 -23.42 23.79 -7.04
C TYR A 25 -22.07 24.04 -6.36
N LEU A 26 -21.18 23.04 -6.38
CA LEU A 26 -19.89 23.11 -5.70
C LEU A 26 -18.74 23.01 -6.69
N ILE A 27 -17.68 23.78 -6.43
CA ILE A 27 -16.37 23.54 -7.01
C ILE A 27 -15.39 23.22 -5.89
N LEU A 28 -14.71 22.09 -6.03
CA LEU A 28 -13.65 21.65 -5.12
C LEU A 28 -12.29 21.98 -5.73
N ASP A 29 -11.70 23.09 -5.30
CA ASP A 29 -10.32 23.45 -5.66
C ASP A 29 -9.35 22.82 -4.66
N ALA A 30 -8.96 21.57 -4.95
CA ALA A 30 -8.00 20.84 -4.15
C ALA A 30 -6.53 21.28 -4.37
N VAL A 31 -6.27 22.22 -5.30
CA VAL A 31 -4.93 22.79 -5.52
C VAL A 31 -4.68 23.93 -4.54
N ASN A 32 -5.65 24.85 -4.40
CA ASN A 32 -5.55 25.99 -3.49
C ASN A 32 -6.27 25.76 -2.15
N ASN A 33 -6.78 24.55 -1.91
CA ASN A 33 -7.48 24.14 -0.69
C ASN A 33 -8.75 24.99 -0.42
N GLN A 34 -9.60 25.15 -1.43
CA GLN A 34 -10.85 25.92 -1.34
C GLN A 34 -12.07 25.12 -1.77
N VAL A 35 -13.21 25.39 -1.13
CA VAL A 35 -14.53 24.88 -1.54
C VAL A 35 -15.41 26.08 -1.86
N LEU A 36 -15.88 26.20 -3.10
CA LEU A 36 -16.78 27.26 -3.51
C LEU A 36 -18.21 26.73 -3.55
N ILE A 37 -19.12 27.44 -2.87
CA ILE A 37 -20.54 27.10 -2.79
C ILE A 37 -21.33 28.11 -3.63
N ASN A 38 -22.09 27.60 -4.60
CA ASN A 38 -22.84 28.39 -5.58
C ASN A 38 -21.99 29.52 -6.21
N PRO A 39 -20.83 29.19 -6.80
CA PRO A 39 -19.91 30.17 -7.39
C PRO A 39 -20.56 30.97 -8.52
N SER A 40 -20.12 32.22 -8.67
CA SER A 40 -20.51 33.05 -9.82
C SER A 40 -19.90 32.52 -11.12
N ASN A 41 -20.48 32.89 -12.27
CA ASN A 41 -19.92 32.50 -13.58
C ASN A 41 -18.46 32.97 -13.75
N GLU A 42 -18.09 34.13 -13.20
CA GLU A 42 -16.71 34.61 -13.22
C GLU A 42 -15.76 33.69 -12.46
N GLN A 43 -16.18 33.20 -11.28
CA GLN A 43 -15.41 32.23 -10.49
C GLN A 43 -15.30 30.88 -11.21
N ILE A 44 -16.37 30.45 -11.87
CA ILE A 44 -16.38 29.21 -12.67
C ILE A 44 -15.37 29.31 -13.82
N GLU A 45 -15.36 30.41 -14.59
CA GLU A 45 -14.43 30.58 -15.72
C GLU A 45 -12.98 30.70 -15.28
N ALA A 46 -12.70 31.40 -14.17
CA ALA A 46 -11.36 31.47 -13.60
C ALA A 46 -10.83 30.07 -13.20
N LEU A 47 -11.67 29.24 -12.58
CA LEU A 47 -11.31 27.88 -12.18
C LEU A 47 -11.22 26.91 -13.37
N ARG A 48 -11.95 27.15 -14.46
CA ARG A 48 -11.74 26.40 -15.72
C ARG A 48 -10.37 26.65 -16.32
N SER A 49 -9.86 27.89 -16.23
CA SER A 49 -8.50 28.20 -16.67
C SER A 49 -7.46 27.49 -15.81
N LEU A 50 -7.66 27.44 -14.49
CA LEU A 50 -6.82 26.64 -13.58
C LEU A 50 -6.87 25.15 -13.92
N GLN A 51 -8.05 24.60 -14.22
CA GLN A 51 -8.20 23.21 -14.65
C GLN A 51 -7.41 22.91 -15.93
N ALA A 52 -7.40 23.84 -16.89
CA ALA A 52 -6.62 23.71 -18.12
C ALA A 52 -5.11 23.73 -17.84
N GLN A 53 -4.64 24.61 -16.95
CA GLN A 53 -3.23 24.66 -16.53
C GLN A 53 -2.79 23.34 -15.88
N VAL A 54 -3.60 22.79 -14.97
CA VAL A 54 -3.32 21.49 -14.33
C VAL A 54 -3.24 20.36 -15.38
N ALA A 55 -4.08 20.41 -16.41
CA ALA A 55 -4.04 19.43 -17.49
C ALA A 55 -2.78 19.56 -18.35
N GLU A 56 -2.33 20.78 -18.63
CA GLU A 56 -1.09 21.07 -19.36
C GLU A 56 0.15 20.63 -18.56
N GLU A 57 0.21 20.95 -17.27
CA GLU A 57 1.27 20.48 -16.37
C GLU A 57 1.32 18.95 -16.33
N LYS A 58 0.17 18.26 -16.25
CA LYS A 58 0.11 16.80 -16.31
C LYS A 58 0.66 16.26 -17.63
N ALA A 59 0.41 16.95 -18.75
CA ALA A 59 0.95 16.56 -20.06
C ALA A 59 2.47 16.78 -20.16
N GLU A 60 3.00 17.85 -19.57
CA GLU A 60 4.45 18.07 -19.51
C GLU A 60 5.14 17.03 -18.61
N LEU A 61 4.57 16.73 -17.45
CA LEU A 61 5.09 15.71 -16.53
C LEU A 61 5.04 14.30 -17.13
N ALA A 62 4.05 14.01 -17.97
CA ALA A 62 3.95 12.72 -18.67
C ALA A 62 5.15 12.44 -19.58
N LYS A 63 5.90 13.46 -20.01
CA LYS A 63 7.15 13.29 -20.77
C LYS A 63 8.27 12.68 -19.94
N LEU A 64 8.20 12.80 -18.62
CA LEU A 64 9.18 12.26 -17.69
C LEU A 64 8.94 10.78 -17.37
N LYS A 65 7.79 10.22 -17.79
CA LYS A 65 7.34 8.87 -17.44
C LYS A 65 8.40 7.79 -17.68
N ASP A 66 9.08 7.83 -18.81
CA ASP A 66 10.04 6.79 -19.22
C ASP A 66 11.50 7.17 -18.87
N LEU A 67 11.72 8.29 -18.18
CA LEU A 67 13.06 8.73 -17.77
C LEU A 67 13.40 8.14 -16.38
N PRO A 68 14.66 7.73 -16.17
CA PRO A 68 15.09 7.26 -14.86
C PRO A 68 15.12 8.42 -13.85
N ALA A 69 14.82 8.13 -12.59
CA ALA A 69 14.89 9.11 -11.51
C ALA A 69 16.35 9.35 -11.06
N ILE A 70 17.03 10.26 -11.75
CA ILE A 70 18.43 10.63 -11.50
C ILE A 70 18.51 12.12 -11.13
N THR A 71 19.19 12.41 -10.03
CA THR A 71 19.50 13.77 -9.56
C THR A 71 20.53 14.47 -10.45
N LEU A 72 20.66 15.80 -10.34
CA LEU A 72 21.60 16.60 -11.14
C LEU A 72 23.08 16.23 -10.93
N ASP A 73 23.41 15.63 -9.79
CA ASP A 73 24.75 15.13 -9.43
C ASP A 73 24.91 13.62 -9.67
N GLY A 74 23.92 12.96 -10.30
CA GLY A 74 24.03 11.59 -10.79
C GLY A 74 23.63 10.49 -9.81
N HIS A 75 23.06 10.83 -8.65
CA HIS A 75 22.49 9.85 -7.74
C HIS A 75 21.12 9.36 -8.24
N GLN A 76 21.01 8.05 -8.47
CA GLN A 76 19.77 7.39 -8.88
C GLN A 76 18.97 6.92 -7.67
N VAL A 77 17.66 7.13 -7.71
CA VAL A 77 16.69 6.65 -6.71
C VAL A 77 15.58 5.85 -7.40
N GLU A 78 14.96 4.93 -6.69
CA GLU A 78 13.78 4.22 -7.21
C GLU A 78 12.51 5.03 -6.91
N VAL A 79 11.67 5.25 -7.94
CA VAL A 79 10.37 5.89 -7.79
C VAL A 79 9.27 4.87 -8.00
N CYS A 80 8.73 4.36 -6.89
CA CYS A 80 7.74 3.29 -6.90
C CYS A 80 6.35 3.77 -6.50
N ALA A 81 5.32 3.02 -6.90
CA ALA A 81 3.94 3.29 -6.54
C ALA A 81 3.53 2.61 -5.22
N ASN A 82 2.56 3.22 -4.53
CA ASN A 82 1.85 2.61 -3.41
C ASN A 82 0.47 2.16 -3.89
N ILE A 83 0.17 0.88 -3.77
CA ILE A 83 -1.07 0.27 -4.25
C ILE A 83 -1.86 -0.37 -3.12
N GLY A 84 -3.17 -0.52 -3.33
CA GLY A 84 -4.07 -1.28 -2.47
C GLY A 84 -4.77 -2.43 -3.18
N THR A 85 -4.87 -2.38 -4.51
CA THR A 85 -5.51 -3.40 -5.34
C THR A 85 -4.77 -3.57 -6.66
N VAL A 86 -5.05 -4.66 -7.38
CA VAL A 86 -4.52 -4.88 -8.74
C VAL A 86 -4.86 -3.75 -9.72
N ARG A 87 -5.98 -3.05 -9.50
CA ARG A 87 -6.43 -1.95 -10.38
C ARG A 87 -5.51 -0.73 -10.31
N ASP A 88 -4.78 -0.58 -9.21
CA ASP A 88 -3.86 0.53 -9.02
C ASP A 88 -2.56 0.35 -9.83
N VAL A 89 -2.27 -0.87 -10.32
CA VAL A 89 -1.07 -1.17 -11.12
C VAL A 89 -1.11 -0.42 -12.46
N GLU A 90 -2.27 -0.35 -13.12
CA GLU A 90 -2.44 0.44 -14.35
C GLU A 90 -2.15 1.93 -14.10
N GLY A 91 -2.59 2.46 -12.95
CA GLY A 91 -2.25 3.80 -12.51
C GLY A 91 -0.74 4.00 -12.30
N ALA A 92 -0.07 3.02 -11.68
CA ALA A 92 1.37 3.04 -11.48
C ALA A 92 2.13 3.07 -12.81
N GLU A 93 1.77 2.22 -13.76
CA GLU A 93 2.36 2.17 -15.10
C GLU A 93 2.11 3.45 -15.89
N ARG A 94 0.90 4.02 -15.82
CA ARG A 94 0.60 5.31 -16.47
C ARG A 94 1.47 6.45 -15.96
N ASN A 95 1.96 6.38 -14.74
CA ASN A 95 2.79 7.41 -14.10
C ASN A 95 4.29 7.06 -14.06
N GLY A 96 4.73 5.97 -14.72
CA GLY A 96 6.16 5.64 -14.85
C GLY A 96 6.78 5.06 -13.59
N ALA A 97 5.99 4.35 -12.76
CA ALA A 97 6.53 3.70 -11.58
C ALA A 97 7.58 2.63 -11.96
N GLU A 98 8.69 2.61 -11.25
CA GLU A 98 9.78 1.63 -11.41
C GLU A 98 9.49 0.30 -10.67
N GLY A 99 8.37 0.27 -9.93
CA GLY A 99 7.83 -0.89 -9.25
C GLY A 99 6.79 -0.51 -8.21
N VAL A 100 6.48 -1.45 -7.32
CA VAL A 100 5.52 -1.22 -6.22
C VAL A 100 6.28 -1.20 -4.90
N GLY A 101 6.42 0.00 -4.33
CA GLY A 101 7.17 0.23 -3.09
C GLY A 101 6.37 -0.13 -1.84
N LEU A 102 5.05 -0.20 -1.97
CA LEU A 102 4.16 -0.64 -0.90
C LEU A 102 2.85 -1.16 -1.48
N TYR A 103 2.59 -2.45 -1.33
CA TYR A 103 1.28 -3.04 -1.50
C TYR A 103 0.61 -3.21 -0.14
N ARG A 104 -0.41 -2.39 0.11
CA ARG A 104 -1.26 -2.45 1.30
C ARG A 104 -2.28 -3.57 1.15
N THR A 105 -2.06 -4.66 1.87
CA THR A 105 -2.94 -5.84 1.78
C THR A 105 -4.27 -5.66 2.49
N GLU A 106 -4.43 -4.66 3.37
CA GLU A 106 -5.64 -4.45 4.18
C GLU A 106 -6.93 -4.34 3.36
N PHE A 107 -6.88 -3.82 2.13
CA PHE A 107 -8.07 -3.71 1.27
C PHE A 107 -8.67 -5.08 0.92
N LEU A 108 -7.84 -6.13 0.85
CA LEU A 108 -8.30 -7.49 0.63
C LEU A 108 -9.13 -8.05 1.80
N PHE A 109 -8.90 -7.50 3.00
CA PHE A 109 -9.59 -7.91 4.23
C PHE A 109 -10.83 -7.06 4.50
N MET A 110 -10.84 -5.78 4.10
CA MET A 110 -11.91 -4.83 4.45
C MET A 110 -13.21 -5.03 3.67
N ASP A 111 -13.15 -5.39 2.39
CA ASP A 111 -14.33 -5.42 1.50
C ASP A 111 -15.07 -6.77 1.54
N ARG A 112 -15.18 -7.40 2.72
CA ARG A 112 -15.68 -8.77 2.88
C ARG A 112 -16.32 -9.01 4.26
N ASP A 113 -17.11 -10.09 4.35
CA ASP A 113 -17.76 -10.52 5.59
C ASP A 113 -16.96 -11.57 6.39
N ALA A 114 -15.82 -12.03 5.86
CA ALA A 114 -14.96 -13.03 6.49
C ALA A 114 -13.48 -12.83 6.10
N LEU A 115 -12.57 -13.41 6.90
CA LEU A 115 -11.14 -13.41 6.60
C LEU A 115 -10.87 -14.11 5.26
N PRO A 116 -10.03 -13.53 4.38
CA PRO A 116 -9.66 -14.16 3.13
C PRO A 116 -8.77 -15.37 3.39
N THR A 117 -9.10 -16.49 2.73
CA THR A 117 -8.33 -17.74 2.81
C THR A 117 -6.96 -17.62 2.14
N GLU A 118 -6.03 -18.54 2.42
CA GLU A 118 -4.74 -18.63 1.71
C GLU A 118 -4.90 -18.59 0.18
N GLU A 119 -5.89 -19.28 -0.39
CA GLU A 119 -6.12 -19.32 -1.85
C GLU A 119 -6.58 -17.97 -2.42
N GLU A 120 -7.49 -17.28 -1.73
CA GLU A 120 -7.97 -15.96 -2.16
C GLU A 120 -6.87 -14.92 -2.07
N GLN A 121 -6.06 -14.98 -1.00
CA GLN A 121 -4.88 -14.15 -0.84
C GLN A 121 -3.84 -14.45 -1.92
N PHE A 122 -3.55 -15.72 -2.19
CA PHE A 122 -2.62 -16.13 -3.24
C PHE A 122 -3.07 -15.62 -4.61
N ALA A 123 -4.36 -15.76 -4.96
CA ALA A 123 -4.88 -15.26 -6.22
C ALA A 123 -4.71 -13.75 -6.36
N ALA A 124 -4.99 -12.97 -5.30
CA ALA A 124 -4.82 -11.52 -5.30
C ALA A 124 -3.35 -11.10 -5.44
N TYR A 125 -2.43 -11.75 -4.70
CA TYR A 125 -1.01 -11.43 -4.74
C TYR A 125 -0.37 -11.86 -6.06
N LYS A 126 -0.77 -13.02 -6.61
CA LYS A 126 -0.35 -13.48 -7.92
C LYS A 126 -0.78 -12.51 -9.02
N ALA A 127 -2.02 -12.03 -8.99
CA ALA A 127 -2.52 -11.09 -9.99
C ALA A 127 -1.70 -9.78 -10.01
N VAL A 128 -1.30 -9.27 -8.83
CA VAL A 128 -0.41 -8.11 -8.73
C VAL A 128 1.00 -8.45 -9.23
N ALA A 129 1.56 -9.59 -8.84
CA ALA A 129 2.89 -10.03 -9.27
C ALA A 129 3.00 -10.13 -10.80
N GLU A 130 2.00 -10.75 -11.45
CA GLU A 130 1.94 -10.89 -12.90
C GLU A 130 1.72 -9.54 -13.59
N ALA A 131 0.86 -8.67 -13.04
CA ALA A 131 0.59 -7.35 -13.60
C ALA A 131 1.82 -6.43 -13.56
N CYS A 132 2.69 -6.55 -12.55
CA CYS A 132 3.92 -5.77 -12.45
C CYS A 132 5.07 -6.31 -13.34
N GLY A 133 4.90 -7.46 -14.00
CA GLY A 133 5.90 -8.05 -14.88
C GLY A 133 7.25 -8.30 -14.19
N SER A 134 8.31 -7.64 -14.68
CA SER A 134 9.66 -7.77 -14.11
C SER A 134 9.92 -6.86 -12.90
N GLN A 135 9.00 -5.96 -12.57
CA GLN A 135 9.19 -5.00 -11.49
C GLN A 135 8.97 -5.64 -10.11
N ALA A 136 9.70 -5.16 -9.11
CA ALA A 136 9.57 -5.66 -7.75
C ALA A 136 8.30 -5.11 -7.06
N VAL A 137 7.68 -5.94 -6.22
CA VAL A 137 6.51 -5.59 -5.41
C VAL A 137 6.77 -5.87 -3.94
N ILE A 138 6.69 -4.83 -3.12
CA ILE A 138 6.84 -4.92 -1.67
C ILE A 138 5.47 -5.16 -1.04
N VAL A 139 5.17 -6.41 -0.72
CA VAL A 139 3.92 -6.81 -0.06
C VAL A 139 4.02 -6.59 1.43
N ARG A 140 3.25 -5.64 1.96
CA ARG A 140 3.15 -5.43 3.40
C ARG A 140 2.08 -6.35 3.98
N THR A 141 2.45 -7.13 4.99
CA THR A 141 1.47 -7.94 5.73
C THR A 141 0.41 -7.05 6.38
N MET A 142 -0.71 -7.65 6.74
CA MET A 142 -1.93 -6.95 7.12
C MET A 142 -1.69 -5.99 8.30
N ASP A 143 -1.92 -4.69 8.08
CA ASP A 143 -1.86 -3.63 9.10
C ASP A 143 -3.27 -3.14 9.46
N ILE A 144 -3.99 -3.99 10.21
CA ILE A 144 -5.35 -3.77 10.70
C ILE A 144 -5.34 -3.54 12.22
N GLY A 145 -6.35 -2.83 12.73
CA GLY A 145 -6.35 -2.24 14.08
C GLY A 145 -6.12 -0.74 14.00
N GLY A 146 -6.30 -0.03 15.12
CA GLY A 146 -6.33 1.44 15.08
C GLY A 146 -7.69 1.97 14.62
N ASP A 147 -7.69 2.70 13.51
CA ASP A 147 -8.87 3.26 12.84
C ASP A 147 -9.51 2.30 11.82
N LYS A 148 -8.86 1.18 11.53
CA LYS A 148 -9.26 0.20 10.52
C LYS A 148 -9.96 -0.99 11.18
N GLU A 149 -11.28 -0.93 11.30
CA GLU A 149 -12.07 -2.01 11.89
C GLU A 149 -12.41 -3.11 10.87
N LEU A 150 -12.35 -4.37 11.31
CA LEU A 150 -12.92 -5.53 10.62
C LEU A 150 -14.12 -6.03 11.45
N PRO A 151 -15.37 -5.71 11.08
CA PRO A 151 -16.54 -6.06 11.88
C PRO A 151 -16.63 -7.56 12.21
N TYR A 152 -16.25 -8.42 11.27
CA TYR A 152 -16.30 -9.87 11.43
C TYR A 152 -15.24 -10.46 12.38
N MET A 153 -14.23 -9.68 12.78
CA MET A 153 -13.18 -10.14 13.70
C MET A 153 -13.51 -9.92 15.18
N ASN A 154 -14.56 -9.12 15.47
CA ASN A 154 -15.02 -8.79 16.83
C ASN A 154 -13.85 -8.42 17.77
N PHE A 155 -12.99 -7.50 17.34
CA PHE A 155 -11.88 -7.03 18.18
C PHE A 155 -12.40 -6.33 19.44
N PRO A 156 -11.73 -6.50 20.60
CA PRO A 156 -12.09 -5.75 21.80
C PRO A 156 -11.87 -4.25 21.56
N LYS A 157 -12.74 -3.42 22.14
CA LYS A 157 -12.53 -1.97 22.12
C LYS A 157 -11.36 -1.61 23.02
N GLU A 158 -10.47 -0.78 22.52
CA GLU A 158 -9.31 -0.26 23.25
C GLU A 158 -9.46 1.25 23.47
N GLU A 159 -8.95 1.77 24.58
CA GLU A 159 -8.92 3.22 24.82
C GLU A 159 -8.06 3.95 23.77
N ASN A 160 -6.96 3.32 23.34
CA ASN A 160 -6.02 3.88 22.37
C ASN A 160 -5.69 2.85 21.27
N PRO A 161 -6.57 2.69 20.26
CA PRO A 161 -6.40 1.70 19.19
C PRO A 161 -5.07 1.86 18.42
N PHE A 162 -4.56 3.09 18.28
CA PHE A 162 -3.29 3.34 17.58
C PHE A 162 -2.06 2.78 18.30
N LEU A 163 -2.12 2.68 19.63
CA LEU A 163 -1.04 2.14 20.47
C LEU A 163 -1.29 0.68 20.89
N GLY A 164 -2.49 0.17 20.64
CA GLY A 164 -2.95 -1.12 21.11
C GLY A 164 -2.66 -2.29 20.17
N TRP A 165 -3.60 -3.23 20.12
CA TRP A 165 -3.47 -4.51 19.44
C TRP A 165 -3.73 -4.38 17.94
N ARG A 166 -2.65 -4.15 17.18
CA ARG A 166 -2.71 -3.93 15.72
C ARG A 166 -1.61 -4.66 14.95
N ALA A 167 -1.85 -4.85 13.67
CA ALA A 167 -0.87 -5.24 12.68
C ALA A 167 -0.12 -6.54 13.05
N VAL A 168 1.22 -6.50 13.08
CA VAL A 168 2.05 -7.66 13.43
C VAL A 168 1.71 -8.28 14.79
N ARG A 169 1.20 -7.50 15.74
CA ARG A 169 0.82 -7.99 17.07
C ARG A 169 -0.37 -8.95 16.98
N ILE A 170 -1.38 -8.59 16.17
CA ILE A 170 -2.51 -9.47 15.86
C ILE A 170 -2.00 -10.74 15.18
N ALA A 171 -1.12 -10.59 14.18
CA ALA A 171 -0.62 -11.72 13.40
C ALA A 171 0.25 -12.70 14.24
N MET A 172 1.01 -12.18 15.21
CA MET A 172 1.82 -13.00 16.11
C MET A 172 0.97 -13.74 17.16
N ASP A 173 -0.12 -13.13 17.65
CA ASP A 173 -1.06 -13.78 18.57
C ASP A 173 -1.97 -14.79 17.85
N ARG A 174 -2.43 -14.46 16.63
CA ARG A 174 -3.29 -15.28 15.77
C ARG A 174 -2.49 -15.81 14.58
N LYS A 175 -1.72 -16.86 14.84
CA LYS A 175 -0.80 -17.45 13.86
C LYS A 175 -1.48 -17.94 12.58
N GLU A 176 -2.76 -18.29 12.63
CA GLU A 176 -3.55 -18.68 11.47
C GLU A 176 -3.59 -17.57 10.42
N ILE A 177 -3.73 -16.31 10.84
CA ILE A 177 -3.76 -15.15 9.93
C ILE A 177 -2.38 -14.92 9.33
N LEU A 178 -1.33 -14.98 10.16
CA LEU A 178 0.05 -14.85 9.71
C LEU A 178 0.42 -15.95 8.72
N ARG A 179 0.09 -17.19 9.05
CA ARG A 179 0.38 -18.38 8.25
C ARG A 179 -0.26 -18.29 6.88
N ASP A 180 -1.57 -18.05 6.81
CA ASP A 180 -2.29 -17.99 5.54
C ASP A 180 -1.76 -16.86 4.65
N GLN A 181 -1.50 -15.69 5.24
CA GLN A 181 -0.98 -14.54 4.49
C GLN A 181 0.45 -14.77 3.99
N VAL A 182 1.36 -15.22 4.85
CA VAL A 182 2.76 -15.42 4.44
C VAL A 182 2.87 -16.56 3.43
N ARG A 183 2.15 -17.67 3.61
CA ARG A 183 2.13 -18.76 2.63
C ARG A 183 1.59 -18.31 1.29
N ALA A 184 0.53 -17.50 1.28
CA ALA A 184 -0.02 -16.92 0.06
C ALA A 184 1.01 -16.03 -0.67
N ILE A 185 1.74 -15.17 0.05
CA ILE A 185 2.79 -14.32 -0.55
C ILE A 185 3.95 -15.16 -1.08
N LEU A 186 4.42 -16.16 -0.31
CA LEU A 186 5.46 -17.08 -0.74
C LEU A 186 5.05 -17.78 -2.04
N ARG A 187 3.86 -18.37 -2.10
CA ARG A 187 3.37 -19.01 -3.34
C ARG A 187 3.29 -18.03 -4.52
N ALA A 188 2.83 -16.81 -4.27
CA ALA A 188 2.72 -15.78 -5.31
C ALA A 188 4.10 -15.33 -5.84
N SER A 189 5.16 -15.44 -5.03
CA SER A 189 6.52 -15.08 -5.45
C SER A 189 7.10 -16.00 -6.54
N ALA A 190 6.47 -17.15 -6.82
CA ALA A 190 6.80 -17.96 -7.99
C ALA A 190 6.42 -17.30 -9.33
N PHE A 191 5.60 -16.24 -9.30
CA PHE A 191 5.02 -15.59 -10.49
C PHE A 191 5.55 -14.17 -10.74
N GLY A 192 6.42 -13.64 -9.87
CA GLY A 192 6.99 -12.30 -10.00
C GLY A 192 7.90 -11.95 -8.83
N LYS A 193 8.63 -10.82 -8.92
CA LYS A 193 9.59 -10.43 -7.88
C LYS A 193 8.86 -9.82 -6.68
N LEU A 194 8.50 -10.66 -5.71
CA LEU A 194 7.88 -10.20 -4.47
C LEU A 194 8.91 -10.01 -3.36
N ARG A 195 8.58 -9.12 -2.43
CA ARG A 195 9.27 -8.94 -1.15
C ARG A 195 8.23 -8.86 -0.03
N ILE A 196 8.57 -9.32 1.17
CA ILE A 196 7.67 -9.30 2.32
C ILE A 196 8.10 -8.17 3.27
N MET A 197 7.14 -7.36 3.72
CA MET A 197 7.37 -6.32 4.72
C MET A 197 6.41 -6.46 5.90
N PHE A 198 6.92 -6.36 7.13
CA PHE A 198 6.09 -6.41 8.33
C PHE A 198 5.84 -5.01 8.92
N PRO A 199 4.57 -4.61 9.13
CA PRO A 199 4.21 -3.34 9.77
C PRO A 199 4.46 -3.35 11.28
N MET A 200 4.68 -2.17 11.87
CA MET A 200 4.67 -1.95 13.33
C MET A 200 5.69 -2.79 14.14
N ILE A 201 6.82 -3.15 13.54
CA ILE A 201 7.92 -3.80 14.24
C ILE A 201 8.57 -2.82 15.22
N ILE A 202 8.61 -3.20 16.49
CA ILE A 202 9.20 -2.41 17.58
C ILE A 202 10.47 -3.05 18.15
N SER A 203 10.70 -4.35 17.93
CA SER A 203 11.85 -5.05 18.50
C SER A 203 12.52 -6.04 17.55
N VAL A 204 13.78 -6.38 17.84
CA VAL A 204 14.55 -7.37 17.06
C VAL A 204 14.01 -8.79 17.30
N GLU A 205 13.46 -9.05 18.48
CA GLU A 205 12.84 -10.31 18.86
C GLU A 205 11.62 -10.62 17.97
N GLU A 206 10.80 -9.62 17.66
CA GLU A 206 9.67 -9.76 16.72
C GLU A 206 10.17 -10.16 15.33
N VAL A 207 11.20 -9.48 14.81
CA VAL A 207 11.81 -9.82 13.51
C VAL A 207 12.33 -11.27 13.51
N ARG A 208 13.01 -11.69 14.58
CA ARG A 208 13.53 -13.06 14.70
C ARG A 208 12.40 -14.09 14.76
N ALA A 209 11.33 -13.80 15.50
CA ALA A 209 10.17 -14.67 15.58
C ALA A 209 9.48 -14.83 14.22
N LEU A 210 9.26 -13.73 13.51
CA LEU A 210 8.64 -13.75 12.17
C LEU A 210 9.51 -14.49 11.15
N LYS A 211 10.82 -14.27 11.15
CA LYS A 211 11.74 -15.03 10.30
C LYS A 211 11.67 -16.53 10.58
N LYS A 212 11.56 -16.94 11.84
CA LYS A 212 11.39 -18.35 12.20
C LYS A 212 10.08 -18.93 11.65
N GLU A 213 8.97 -18.19 11.77
CA GLU A 213 7.69 -18.60 11.22
C GLU A 213 7.73 -18.71 9.68
N ILE A 214 8.37 -17.77 8.99
CA ILE A 214 8.56 -17.83 7.53
C ILE A 214 9.31 -19.09 7.11
N GLU A 215 10.38 -19.46 7.81
CA GLU A 215 11.13 -20.68 7.48
C GLU A 215 10.32 -21.96 7.72
N ILE A 216 9.44 -21.98 8.73
CA ILE A 216 8.47 -23.06 8.92
C ILE A 216 7.54 -23.13 7.72
N TYR A 217 6.95 -22.01 7.29
CA TYR A 217 6.02 -21.99 6.17
C TYR A 217 6.68 -22.32 4.83
N LYS A 218 7.93 -21.92 4.61
CA LYS A 218 8.72 -22.36 3.46
C LYS A 218 8.90 -23.88 3.46
N GLN A 219 9.18 -24.48 4.61
CA GLN A 219 9.29 -25.94 4.72
C GLN A 219 7.95 -26.62 4.43
N GLU A 220 6.84 -26.13 4.97
CA GLU A 220 5.50 -26.66 4.67
C GLU A 220 5.21 -26.61 3.16
N LEU A 221 5.52 -25.49 2.49
CA LEU A 221 5.34 -25.37 1.04
C LEU A 221 6.24 -26.33 0.25
N ARG A 222 7.48 -26.55 0.69
CA ARG A 222 8.39 -27.55 0.09
C ARG A 222 7.81 -28.95 0.23
N ASP A 223 7.31 -29.30 1.41
CA ASP A 223 6.71 -30.62 1.69
C ASP A 223 5.41 -30.84 0.88
N GLU A 224 4.66 -29.77 0.64
CA GLU A 224 3.46 -29.77 -0.21
C GLU A 224 3.77 -29.69 -1.72
N GLY A 225 5.03 -29.54 -2.13
CA GLY A 225 5.43 -29.40 -3.53
C GLY A 225 4.98 -28.08 -4.18
N LYS A 226 4.75 -27.02 -3.40
CA LYS A 226 4.35 -25.70 -3.87
C LYS A 226 5.58 -24.79 -4.05
N ALA A 227 5.75 -24.24 -5.24
CA ALA A 227 6.86 -23.36 -5.57
C ALA A 227 6.76 -21.99 -4.89
N PHE A 228 7.92 -21.39 -4.58
CA PHE A 228 8.11 -20.02 -4.12
C PHE A 228 9.55 -19.55 -4.44
N ASP A 229 9.82 -18.25 -4.39
CA ASP A 229 11.16 -17.67 -4.50
C ASP A 229 11.95 -17.91 -3.20
N GLU A 230 12.93 -18.82 -3.22
CA GLU A 230 13.82 -19.07 -2.08
C GLU A 230 14.64 -17.84 -1.67
N SER A 231 14.86 -16.91 -2.61
CA SER A 231 15.58 -15.65 -2.42
C SER A 231 14.69 -14.47 -2.02
N ILE A 232 13.42 -14.73 -1.68
CA ILE A 232 12.47 -13.68 -1.31
C ILE A 232 13.02 -12.80 -0.17
N GLU A 233 13.01 -11.49 -0.39
CA GLU A 233 13.57 -10.53 0.55
C GLU A 233 12.55 -10.18 1.64
N ILE A 234 13.02 -10.08 2.89
CA ILE A 234 12.19 -9.80 4.06
C ILE A 234 12.65 -8.49 4.70
N GLY A 235 11.74 -7.53 4.82
CA GLY A 235 11.97 -6.23 5.44
C GLY A 235 10.98 -5.91 6.56
N ARG A 236 11.17 -4.74 7.16
CA ARG A 236 10.27 -4.17 8.18
C ARG A 236 9.84 -2.78 7.75
N ASP A 237 8.62 -2.39 8.14
CA ASP A 237 8.14 -1.02 7.97
C ASP A 237 8.81 -0.14 9.04
N GLY A 238 9.87 0.55 8.66
CA GLY A 238 10.54 1.53 9.51
C GLY A 238 9.74 2.81 9.48
N GLY A 239 9.08 3.19 10.58
CA GLY A 239 8.24 4.39 10.69
C GLY A 239 8.95 5.73 10.42
N ASN A 240 10.21 5.74 9.97
CA ASN A 240 10.92 6.92 9.50
C ASN A 240 12.09 6.65 8.53
N THR A 241 12.16 5.49 7.85
CA THR A 241 13.25 5.16 6.92
C THR A 241 12.69 4.49 5.67
N GLY A 242 13.09 4.97 4.49
CA GLY A 242 12.56 4.56 3.18
C GLY A 242 12.76 3.08 2.85
N CYS A 243 12.47 2.70 1.59
CA CYS A 243 12.49 1.36 1.00
C CYS A 243 13.74 0.47 1.21
N GLY A 244 14.72 0.86 2.04
CA GLY A 244 16.01 0.20 2.22
C GLY A 244 16.14 -0.81 3.37
N ASP A 245 15.14 -0.97 4.25
CA ASP A 245 15.26 -1.87 5.42
C ASP A 245 14.96 -3.34 5.06
N TYR A 246 15.60 -3.87 4.02
CA TYR A 246 15.67 -5.31 3.77
C TYR A 246 16.77 -5.93 4.61
N CYS A 247 16.39 -6.88 5.47
CA CYS A 247 17.36 -7.63 6.25
C CYS A 247 18.08 -8.64 5.34
N SER A 248 19.14 -8.20 4.67
CA SER A 248 20.03 -9.05 3.90
C SER A 248 20.59 -10.19 4.76
N SER A 249 20.51 -11.42 4.24
CA SER A 249 21.07 -12.63 4.81
C SER A 249 22.52 -12.83 4.36
N SER A 250 23.37 -11.82 4.49
CA SER A 250 24.78 -11.93 4.11
C SER A 250 25.71 -11.17 5.04
N GLY A 251 26.51 -11.92 5.81
CA GLY A 251 27.80 -11.47 6.30
C GLY A 251 27.92 -11.34 7.81
N GLN A 252 28.44 -12.39 8.44
CA GLN A 252 29.41 -12.21 9.51
C GLN A 252 30.40 -11.11 9.09
N ARG A 253 30.48 -10.03 9.87
CA ARG A 253 31.72 -9.27 9.99
C ARG A 253 32.02 -9.12 11.47
N SER A 254 33.12 -9.78 11.82
CA SER A 254 33.98 -9.61 12.99
C SER A 254 34.18 -8.17 13.40
#